data_AF-A0A3P7I0R4-F1
#
_entry.id   AF-A0A3P7I0R4-F1
#
_cell.length_a   1.000
_cell.length_b   1.000
_cell.length_c   1.000
_cell.angle_alpha   90.00
_cell.angle_beta   90.00
_cell.angle_gamma   90.00
#
_symmetry.space_group_name_H-M   'P 1'
#
loop_
_entity.id
_entity.type
_entity.pdbx_description
1 polymer ?
#
loop_
_entity_poly.entity_id
_entity_poly.type
_entity_poly.pdbx_seq_one_letter_code
_entity_poly.pdbx_strand_id
1 'polypeptide(L)'
;MSIFFQNGEYDKLSTIHKESVVHGGAHSGPAFLPWHRELTKRFEFALRQIDPNLYLPYWDSTMDGALARPQDSVIFSAELEGTTDARGFINSGPYLNFRTLEVRNYIIFMRVKCFIENLSSGKSPSEKSSSCARTNDEG
;
A
#
# COMPACT_ATOMS: atom_id res chain seq x y z
N MET A 1 -2.80 15.28 -1.70
CA MET A 1 -3.34 14.00 -1.19
C MET A 1 -4.52 14.16 -0.22
N SER A 2 -4.48 15.09 0.75
CA SER A 2 -5.58 15.28 1.72
C SER A 2 -6.97 15.50 1.11
N ILE A 3 -7.08 16.29 0.03
CA ILE A 3 -8.35 16.54 -0.68
C ILE A 3 -8.92 15.25 -1.29
N PHE A 4 -8.05 14.38 -1.80
CA PHE A 4 -8.45 13.11 -2.41
C PHE A 4 -8.99 12.11 -1.39
N PHE A 5 -8.53 12.17 -0.14
CA PHE A 5 -9.08 11.34 0.93
C PHE A 5 -10.42 11.86 1.46
N GLN A 6 -10.68 13.16 1.32
CA GLN A 6 -11.90 13.79 1.84
C GLN A 6 -13.08 13.75 0.86
N ASN A 7 -12.82 13.60 -0.45
CA ASN A 7 -13.88 13.58 -1.46
C ASN A 7 -14.60 12.23 -1.61
N GLY A 8 -14.15 11.20 -0.88
CA GLY A 8 -14.74 9.85 -0.87
C GLY A 8 -14.40 8.98 -2.08
N GLU A 9 -13.66 9.48 -3.08
CA GLU A 9 -13.25 8.68 -4.26
C GLU A 9 -12.25 7.59 -3.88
N TYR A 10 -11.33 7.89 -2.94
CA TYR A 10 -10.42 6.88 -2.39
C TYR A 10 -11.18 5.70 -1.78
N ASP A 11 -12.22 5.98 -0.98
CA ASP A 11 -13.02 4.96 -0.30
C ASP A 11 -13.83 4.11 -1.29
N LYS A 12 -14.39 4.72 -2.34
CA LYS A 12 -15.11 4.01 -3.40
C LYS A 12 -14.20 3.03 -4.14
N LEU A 13 -13.03 3.48 -4.57
CA LEU A 13 -12.06 2.63 -5.28
C LEU A 13 -11.54 1.50 -4.38
N SER A 14 -11.30 1.80 -3.10
CA SER A 14 -10.91 0.79 -2.10
C SER A 14 -12.01 -0.25 -1.87
N THR A 15 -13.28 0.17 -1.88
CA THR A 15 -14.43 -0.74 -1.75
C THR A 15 -14.57 -1.65 -2.96
N ILE A 16 -14.42 -1.11 -4.18
CA ILE A 16 -14.42 -1.91 -5.42
C ILE A 16 -13.33 -2.99 -5.37
N HIS A 17 -12.13 -2.63 -4.89
CA HIS A 17 -11.05 -3.62 -4.70
C HIS A 17 -11.41 -4.68 -3.66
N LYS A 18 -11.91 -4.28 -2.49
CA LYS A 18 -12.34 -5.21 -1.43
C LYS A 18 -13.40 -6.20 -1.91
N GLU A 19 -14.42 -5.73 -2.61
CA GLU A 19 -15.53 -6.55 -3.11
C GLU A 19 -15.11 -7.48 -4.27
N SER A 20 -14.11 -7.09 -5.06
CA SER A 20 -13.61 -7.91 -6.17
C SER A 20 -13.05 -9.28 -5.74
N VAL A 21 -12.63 -9.40 -4.47
CA VAL A 21 -12.17 -10.66 -3.87
C VAL A 21 -13.30 -11.69 -3.79
N VAL A 22 -14.54 -11.24 -3.56
CA VAL A 22 -15.73 -12.11 -3.51
C VAL A 22 -16.06 -12.68 -4.89
N HIS A 23 -15.79 -11.92 -5.95
CA HIS A 23 -16.11 -12.29 -7.33
C HIS A 23 -14.92 -12.89 -8.11
N GLY A 24 -13.76 -13.07 -7.48
CA GLY A 24 -12.59 -13.73 -8.05
C GLY A 24 -11.93 -13.00 -9.23
N GLY A 25 -12.24 -11.72 -9.45
CA GLY A 25 -11.81 -10.97 -10.63
C GLY A 25 -10.45 -10.28 -10.50
N ALA A 26 -10.10 -9.82 -9.30
CA ALA A 26 -8.89 -9.01 -9.11
C ALA A 26 -7.63 -9.83 -8.90
N HIS A 27 -7.70 -11.02 -8.30
CA HIS A 27 -6.53 -11.79 -7.89
C HIS A 27 -6.62 -13.25 -8.34
N SER A 28 -5.47 -13.91 -8.47
CA SER A 28 -5.36 -15.36 -8.69
C SER A 28 -6.01 -15.90 -9.96
N GLY A 29 -6.26 -15.04 -10.95
CA GLY A 29 -6.85 -15.40 -12.24
C GLY A 29 -6.31 -14.56 -13.40
N PRO A 30 -6.68 -14.90 -14.65
CA PRO A 30 -6.18 -14.22 -15.86
C PRO A 30 -6.59 -12.73 -15.92
N ALA A 31 -7.61 -12.33 -15.17
CA ALA A 31 -8.05 -10.96 -15.06
C ALA A 31 -7.16 -10.08 -14.15
N PHE A 32 -6.19 -10.65 -13.41
CA PHE A 32 -5.36 -9.90 -12.45
C PHE A 32 -4.75 -8.63 -13.05
N LEU A 33 -4.02 -8.73 -14.16
CA LEU A 33 -3.36 -7.60 -14.81
C LEU A 33 -4.34 -6.58 -15.41
N PRO A 34 -5.32 -6.97 -16.26
CA PRO A 34 -6.25 -6.00 -16.82
C PRO A 34 -7.14 -5.33 -15.77
N TRP A 35 -7.54 -6.05 -14.72
CA TRP A 35 -8.35 -5.50 -13.63
C TRP A 35 -7.59 -4.42 -12.85
N HIS A 36 -6.34 -4.69 -12.45
CA HIS A 36 -5.53 -3.69 -11.74
C HIS A 36 -5.16 -2.50 -12.63
N ARG A 37 -4.90 -2.72 -13.93
CA ARG A 37 -4.67 -1.64 -14.89
C ARG A 37 -5.87 -0.70 -14.99
N GLU A 38 -7.07 -1.26 -15.03
CA GLU A 38 -8.31 -0.50 -15.11
C GLU A 38 -8.56 0.30 -13.81
N LEU A 39 -8.39 -0.34 -12.64
CA LEU A 39 -8.50 0.35 -11.35
C LEU A 39 -7.49 1.49 -11.21
N THR A 40 -6.23 1.25 -11.62
CA THR A 40 -5.14 2.25 -11.61
C THR A 40 -5.51 3.45 -12.48
N LYS A 41 -6.12 3.21 -13.65
CA LYS A 41 -6.59 4.28 -14.55
C LYS A 41 -7.73 5.10 -13.92
N ARG A 42 -8.67 4.46 -13.21
CA ARG A 42 -9.73 5.18 -12.47
C ARG A 42 -9.13 6.05 -11.36
N PHE A 43 -8.14 5.52 -10.64
CA PHE A 43 -7.43 6.25 -9.60
C PHE A 43 -6.74 7.50 -10.16
N GLU A 44 -5.99 7.35 -11.26
CA GLU A 44 -5.33 8.49 -11.92
C GLU A 44 -6.35 9.52 -12.43
N PHE A 45 -7.48 9.08 -13.01
CA PHE A 45 -8.53 10.01 -13.41
C PHE A 45 -9.10 10.78 -12.22
N ALA A 46 -9.37 10.12 -11.11
CA ALA A 46 -9.89 10.78 -9.91
C ALA A 46 -8.89 11.77 -9.29
N LEU A 47 -7.59 11.47 -9.33
CA LEU A 47 -6.54 12.43 -8.97
C LEU A 47 -6.55 13.66 -9.90
N ARG A 48 -6.67 13.43 -11.21
CA ARG A 48 -6.65 14.51 -12.21
C ARG A 48 -7.90 15.38 -12.22
N GLN A 49 -9.00 14.92 -11.62
CA GLN A 49 -10.16 15.79 -11.33
C GLN A 49 -9.85 16.84 -10.25
N ILE A 50 -8.87 16.59 -9.37
CA ILE A 50 -8.44 17.54 -8.34
C ILE A 50 -7.39 18.48 -8.92
N ASP A 51 -6.37 17.93 -9.58
CA ASP A 51 -5.32 18.70 -10.25
C ASP A 51 -4.87 17.98 -11.54
N PRO A 52 -5.09 18.58 -12.72
CA PRO A 52 -4.79 17.94 -14.00
C PRO A 52 -3.29 17.70 -14.25
N ASN A 53 -2.40 18.33 -13.47
CA ASN A 53 -0.94 18.17 -13.53
C ASN A 53 -0.41 17.04 -12.64
N LEU A 54 -1.27 16.39 -11.86
CA LEU A 54 -0.89 15.21 -11.09
C LEU A 54 -0.89 13.96 -11.95
N TYR A 55 0.08 13.10 -11.69
CA TYR A 55 0.23 11.78 -12.32
C TYR A 55 0.47 10.76 -11.22
N LEU A 56 0.08 9.52 -11.48
CA LEU A 56 0.30 8.43 -10.52
C LEU A 56 1.73 7.89 -10.69
N PRO A 57 2.63 8.08 -9.72
CA PRO A 57 3.97 7.50 -9.80
C PRO A 57 3.90 5.98 -9.68
N TYR A 58 4.92 5.30 -10.21
CA TYR A 58 5.15 3.89 -9.94
C TYR A 58 6.28 3.74 -8.93
N TRP A 59 6.26 2.64 -8.19
CA TRP A 59 7.34 2.27 -7.30
C TRP A 59 8.07 1.04 -7.82
N ASP A 60 9.36 1.20 -8.14
CA ASP A 60 10.23 0.08 -8.47
C ASP A 60 10.78 -0.59 -7.21
N SER A 61 10.01 -1.53 -6.68
CA SER A 61 10.43 -2.33 -5.51
C SER A 61 11.68 -3.18 -5.74
N THR A 62 12.08 -3.45 -6.99
CA THR A 62 13.30 -4.24 -7.27
C THR A 62 14.56 -3.45 -7.00
N MET A 63 14.54 -2.15 -7.31
CA MET A 63 15.63 -1.22 -7.03
C MET A 63 15.80 -1.01 -5.54
N ASP A 64 14.71 -0.77 -4.82
CA ASP A 64 14.74 -0.57 -3.37
C ASP A 64 15.08 -1.87 -2.62
N GLY A 65 14.64 -3.01 -3.15
CA GLY A 65 15.01 -4.33 -2.64
C GLY A 65 16.51 -4.64 -2.76
N ALA A 66 17.24 -3.93 -3.61
CA ALA A 66 18.69 -4.06 -3.76
C ALA A 66 19.50 -3.21 -2.77
N LEU A 67 18.86 -2.34 -1.98
CA LEU A 67 19.53 -1.59 -0.93
C LEU A 67 20.06 -2.53 0.15
N ALA A 68 21.16 -2.14 0.81
CA ALA A 68 21.70 -2.87 1.96
C ALA A 68 20.65 -3.05 3.07
N ARG A 69 19.75 -2.06 3.19
CA ARG A 69 18.60 -2.01 4.07
C ARG A 69 17.42 -1.42 3.30
N PRO A 70 16.52 -2.23 2.75
CA PRO A 70 15.40 -1.70 1.96
C PRO A 70 14.45 -0.76 2.72
N GLN A 71 14.42 -0.86 4.05
CA GLN A 71 13.74 0.08 4.94
C GLN A 71 14.24 1.52 4.85
N ASP A 72 15.44 1.73 4.33
CA ASP A 72 16.05 3.05 4.15
C ASP A 72 15.67 3.68 2.80
N SER A 73 14.80 3.03 2.02
CA SER A 73 14.23 3.65 0.81
C SER A 73 13.56 4.98 1.16
N VAL A 74 13.78 5.97 0.29
CA VAL A 74 13.16 7.29 0.37
C VAL A 74 11.62 7.22 0.38
N ILE A 75 11.01 6.17 -0.18
CA ILE A 75 9.55 6.01 -0.17
C ILE A 75 8.99 5.96 1.26
N PHE A 76 9.77 5.46 2.23
CA PHE A 76 9.40 5.36 3.64
C PHE A 76 9.86 6.57 4.48
N SER A 77 10.23 7.68 3.83
CA SER A 77 10.53 8.95 4.48
C SER A 77 9.27 9.66 4.99
N ALA A 78 9.43 10.62 5.90
CA ALA A 78 8.31 11.39 6.45
C ALA A 78 7.59 12.25 5.38
N GLU A 79 8.28 12.56 4.28
CA GLU A 79 7.76 13.39 3.19
C GLU A 79 6.86 12.61 2.23
N LEU A 80 7.06 11.28 2.12
CA LEU A 80 6.33 10.41 1.20
C LEU A 80 5.31 9.52 1.92
N GLU A 81 5.56 8.23 2.08
CA GLU A 81 4.59 7.32 2.73
C GLU A 81 4.59 7.49 4.25
N GLY A 82 5.70 7.90 4.85
CA GLY A 82 5.85 8.05 6.29
C GLY A 82 6.67 6.93 6.93
N THR A 83 7.14 7.21 8.14
CA THR A 83 7.88 6.27 8.98
C THR A 83 6.95 5.47 9.89
N THR A 84 7.47 4.38 10.48
CA THR A 84 6.72 3.52 11.41
C THR A 84 7.36 3.47 12.79
N ASP A 85 6.56 3.24 13.83
CA ASP A 85 7.05 2.86 15.15
C ASP A 85 7.54 1.39 15.19
N ALA A 86 8.03 0.94 16.34
CA ALA A 86 8.50 -0.44 16.53
C ALA A 86 7.41 -1.51 16.35
N ARG A 87 6.13 -1.12 16.40
CA ARG A 87 4.96 -1.99 16.18
C ARG A 87 4.42 -1.89 14.75
N GLY A 88 5.05 -1.09 13.89
CA GLY A 88 4.70 -0.95 12.48
C GLY A 88 3.60 0.07 12.19
N PHE A 89 3.13 0.82 13.19
CA PHE A 89 2.15 1.89 12.99
C PHE A 89 2.80 3.12 12.38
N ILE A 90 2.13 3.75 11.41
CA ILE A 90 2.59 5.03 10.84
C ILE A 90 2.64 6.08 11.95
N ASN A 91 3.79 6.72 12.11
CA ASN A 91 4.00 7.77 13.11
C ASN A 91 4.50 9.11 12.52
N SER A 92 4.59 9.22 11.19
CA SER A 92 4.91 10.47 10.50
C SER A 92 4.28 10.51 9.10
N GLY A 93 4.37 11.67 8.45
CA GLY A 93 3.98 11.87 7.06
C GLY A 93 2.48 12.05 6.81
N PRO A 94 2.08 12.13 5.52
CA PRO A 94 0.74 12.56 5.11
C PRO A 94 -0.37 11.56 5.43
N TYR A 95 -0.02 10.33 5.81
CA TYR A 95 -0.95 9.26 6.18
C TYR A 95 -1.08 9.06 7.69
N LEU A 96 -0.45 9.93 8.49
CA LEU A 96 -0.65 9.93 9.94
C LEU A 96 -2.13 10.13 10.27
N ASN A 97 -2.71 9.24 11.08
CA ASN A 97 -4.15 9.20 11.40
C ASN A 97 -5.07 8.93 10.20
N PHE A 98 -4.57 8.30 9.13
CA PHE A 98 -5.42 7.85 8.04
C PHE A 98 -6.53 6.93 8.57
N ARG A 99 -7.76 7.19 8.11
CA ARG A 99 -8.95 6.41 8.50
C ARG A 99 -9.22 5.32 7.47
N THR A 100 -9.13 4.05 7.88
CA THR A 100 -9.42 2.92 6.99
C THR A 100 -10.92 2.76 6.75
N LEU A 101 -11.30 1.94 5.76
CA LEU A 101 -12.71 1.58 5.50
C LEU A 101 -13.38 0.94 6.73
N GLU A 102 -12.61 0.24 7.57
CA GLU A 102 -13.06 -0.34 8.84
C GLU A 102 -13.06 0.67 10.00
N VAL A 103 -12.91 1.97 9.72
CA VAL A 103 -12.96 3.06 10.71
C VAL A 103 -11.84 2.95 11.74
N ARG A 104 -10.70 2.35 11.38
CA ARG A 104 -9.49 2.37 12.21
C ARG A 104 -8.70 3.63 11.90
N ASN A 105 -8.15 4.26 12.93
CA ASN A 105 -7.33 5.48 12.80
C ASN A 105 -5.83 5.17 12.66
N TYR A 106 -5.49 3.95 12.24
CA TYR A 106 -4.12 3.51 12.08
C TYR A 106 -3.99 2.59 10.87
N ILE A 107 -2.93 2.81 10.09
CA ILE A 107 -2.45 1.87 9.07
C ILE A 107 -1.15 1.25 9.59
N ILE A 108 -0.95 -0.03 9.29
CA ILE A 108 0.29 -0.74 9.52
C ILE A 108 0.98 -0.95 8.16
N PHE A 109 2.09 -0.25 7.90
CA PHE A 109 2.92 -0.50 6.69
C PHE A 109 3.80 -1.73 6.81
N MET A 110 3.81 -2.37 7.98
CA MET A 110 4.68 -3.50 8.30
C MET A 110 4.66 -4.58 7.22
N ARG A 111 3.54 -4.83 6.55
CA ARG A 111 3.44 -5.87 5.50
C ARG A 111 4.30 -5.61 4.28
N VAL A 112 4.41 -4.38 3.80
CA VAL A 112 5.20 -4.04 2.60
C VAL A 112 6.69 -3.94 2.96
N LYS A 113 7.00 -3.24 4.05
CA LYS A 113 8.37 -3.05 4.53
C LYS A 113 9.03 -4.37 4.93
N CYS A 114 8.34 -5.21 5.70
CA CYS A 114 8.80 -6.57 6.04
C CYS A 114 8.91 -7.46 4.80
N PHE A 115 7.98 -7.35 3.83
CA PHE A 115 8.06 -8.17 2.61
C PHE A 115 9.35 -7.87 1.84
N ILE A 116 9.70 -6.59 1.71
CA ILE A 116 10.94 -6.16 1.07
C ILE A 116 12.18 -6.53 1.89
N GLU A 117 12.16 -6.39 3.21
CA GLU A 117 13.25 -6.88 4.09
C GLU A 117 13.51 -8.37 3.91
N ASN A 118 12.46 -9.16 3.64
CA ASN A 118 12.59 -10.59 3.37
C ASN A 118 12.87 -10.90 1.89
N LEU A 119 12.93 -9.92 0.97
CA LEU A 119 13.32 -10.19 -0.43
C LEU A 119 14.73 -10.74 -0.50
N SER A 120 15.67 -10.18 0.28
CA SER A 120 17.07 -10.62 0.36
C SER A 120 17.27 -11.88 1.22
N SER A 121 16.27 -12.31 2.00
CA SER A 121 16.49 -13.29 3.08
C SER A 121 16.47 -14.77 2.68
N GLY A 122 16.53 -15.11 1.38
CA GLY A 122 16.54 -16.50 0.88
C GLY A 122 15.31 -17.37 1.19
N LYS A 123 14.33 -16.85 1.95
CA LYS A 123 13.10 -17.53 2.36
C LYS A 123 12.17 -17.79 1.17
N SER A 124 11.33 -18.82 1.23
CA SER A 124 10.29 -19.05 0.23
C SER A 124 9.18 -17.99 0.31
N PRO A 125 8.42 -17.71 -0.77
CA PRO A 125 7.39 -16.68 -0.78
C PRO A 125 6.32 -16.83 0.32
N SER A 126 5.95 -18.07 0.69
CA SER A 126 5.02 -18.37 1.78
C SER A 126 5.61 -18.07 3.16
N GLU A 127 6.91 -18.30 3.35
CA GLU A 127 7.63 -17.95 4.58
C GLU A 127 7.79 -16.44 4.75
N LYS A 128 8.03 -15.70 3.64
CA LYS A 128 8.07 -14.23 3.66
C LYS A 128 6.71 -13.66 4.06
N SER A 129 5.64 -14.15 3.43
CA SER A 129 4.26 -13.74 3.72
C SER A 129 3.86 -14.01 5.18
N SER A 130 4.15 -15.21 5.69
CA SER A 130 3.81 -15.59 7.08
C SER A 130 4.67 -14.88 8.14
N SER A 131 5.94 -14.58 7.84
CA SER A 131 6.79 -13.75 8.71
C SER A 131 6.25 -12.33 8.83
N CYS A 132 5.69 -11.78 7.76
CA CYS A 132 5.14 -10.43 7.71
C CYS A 132 3.66 -10.34 8.12
N ALA A 133 3.00 -11.48 8.34
CA ALA A 133 1.61 -11.55 8.81
C ALA A 133 1.49 -11.53 10.35
N ARG A 134 2.60 -11.74 11.09
CA ARG A 134 2.60 -12.11 12.52
C ARG A 134 2.54 -10.96 13.54
N THR A 135 2.06 -9.78 13.17
CA THR A 135 2.12 -8.60 14.06
C THR A 135 0.75 -8.13 14.57
N ASN A 136 -0.30 -8.94 14.43
CA ASN A 136 -1.67 -8.54 14.77
C ASN A 136 -2.31 -9.34 15.92
N ASP A 137 -1.56 -10.20 16.64
CA ASP A 137 -2.18 -11.12 17.61
C ASP A 137 -1.81 -10.92 19.09
N GLU A 138 -1.23 -9.78 19.50
CA GLU A 138 -1.11 -9.48 20.94
C GLU A 138 -1.37 -8.01 21.28
N GLY A 139 -2.48 -7.76 21.99
CA GLY A 139 -2.69 -6.63 22.89
C GLY A 139 -3.32 -5.38 22.32
#